data_AF-A0A844QAA1-F1
#
_entry.id   AF-A0A844QAA1-F1
#
_cell.length_a   1.000
_cell.length_b   1.000
_cell.length_c   1.000
_cell.angle_alpha   90.00
_cell.angle_beta   90.00
_cell.angle_gamma   90.00
#
_symmetry.space_group_name_H-M   'P 1'
#
loop_
_entity.id
_entity.type
_entity.pdbx_description
1 polymer ?
#
loop_
_entity_poly.entity_id
_entity_poly.type
_entity_poly.pdbx_seq_one_letter_code
_entity_poly.pdbx_strand_id
1 'polypeptide(L)'
;MIWNLSFGWLFMAVGAVCILSFIFALALNAIIGRDGFGPFGTMAVLTGGFFASIYAVNAYGISLREVQEAAFAGLSGAFVILLFLLLVKGVIRRI
;
A
#
# COMPACT_ATOMS: atom_id res chain seq x y z
N MET A 1 -11.38 -6.20 12.45
CA MET A 1 -12.47 -5.34 11.92
C MET A 1 -12.78 -5.56 10.43
N ILE A 2 -11.78 -5.78 9.56
CA ILE A 2 -11.99 -6.05 8.12
C ILE A 2 -12.93 -7.24 7.84
N TRP A 3 -12.92 -8.28 8.69
CA TRP A 3 -13.76 -9.47 8.54
C TRP A 3 -15.25 -9.26 8.89
N ASN A 4 -15.63 -8.11 9.47
CA ASN A 4 -17.02 -7.83 9.84
C ASN A 4 -17.71 -6.85 8.87
N LEU A 5 -17.03 -6.44 7.79
CA LEU A 5 -17.65 -5.70 6.70
C LEU A 5 -18.34 -6.69 5.76
N SER A 6 -19.52 -6.33 5.25
CA SER A 6 -20.12 -7.11 4.17
C SER A 6 -19.16 -7.16 2.99
N PHE A 7 -19.12 -8.30 2.31
CA PHE A 7 -18.18 -8.56 1.21
C PHE A 7 -18.16 -7.42 0.16
N GLY A 8 -19.32 -6.81 -0.12
CA GLY A 8 -19.44 -5.66 -1.00
C GLY A 8 -18.69 -4.41 -0.52
N TRP A 9 -18.73 -4.09 0.78
CA TRP A 9 -18.00 -2.94 1.33
C TRP A 9 -16.50 -3.14 1.29
N LEU A 10 -16.03 -4.36 1.54
CA LEU A 10 -14.62 -4.70 1.47
C LEU A 10 -14.10 -4.58 0.02
N PHE A 11 -14.90 -5.05 -0.95
CA PHE A 11 -14.57 -4.92 -2.36
C PHE A 11 -14.51 -3.46 -2.82
N MET A 12 -15.44 -2.62 -2.37
CA MET A 12 -15.43 -1.18 -2.66
C MET A 12 -14.23 -0.48 -2.04
N ALA A 13 -13.86 -0.82 -0.80
CA ALA A 13 -12.68 -0.26 -0.14
C ALA A 13 -11.39 -0.65 -0.88
N VAL A 14 -11.24 -1.93 -1.25
CA VAL A 14 -10.09 -2.40 -2.04
C VAL A 14 -10.05 -1.72 -3.40
N GLY A 15 -11.20 -1.60 -4.09
CA GLY A 15 -11.30 -0.91 -5.37
C GLY A 15 -10.87 0.56 -5.28
N ALA A 16 -11.34 1.28 -4.28
CA ALA A 16 -10.96 2.68 -4.05
C ALA A 16 -9.45 2.83 -3.80
N VAL A 17 -8.87 1.99 -2.94
CA VAL A 17 -7.43 2.00 -2.66
C VAL A 17 -6.62 1.62 -3.90
N CYS A 18 -7.09 0.65 -4.69
CA CYS A 18 -6.48 0.26 -5.97
C CYS A 18 -6.42 1.45 -6.95
N ILE A 19 -7.52 2.16 -7.15
CA ILE A 19 -7.60 3.29 -8.08
C ILE A 19 -6.67 4.42 -7.62
N LEU A 20 -6.72 4.79 -6.34
CA LEU A 20 -5.85 5.82 -5.77
C LEU A 20 -4.37 5.43 -5.86
N SER A 21 -4.06 4.17 -5.53
CA SER A 21 -2.70 3.62 -5.65
C SER A 21 -2.21 3.61 -7.09
N PHE A 22 -3.09 3.39 -8.07
CA PHE A 22 -2.74 3.44 -9.48
C PHE A 22 -2.40 4.86 -9.94
N ILE A 23 -3.23 5.85 -9.57
CA ILE A 23 -2.96 7.26 -9.88
C ILE A 23 -1.63 7.68 -9.27
N PHE A 24 -1.40 7.33 -8.01
CA PHE A 24 -0.15 7.64 -7.32
C PHE A 24 1.05 6.92 -7.93
N ALA A 25 0.88 5.65 -8.33
CA ALA A 25 1.91 4.88 -9.00
C ALA A 25 2.29 5.46 -10.38
N LEU A 26 1.34 6.04 -11.12
CA LEU A 26 1.64 6.76 -12.36
C LEU A 26 2.53 7.97 -12.10
N ALA A 27 2.19 8.77 -11.08
CA ALA A 27 3.00 9.92 -10.68
C ALA A 27 4.40 9.51 -10.21
N LEU A 28 4.50 8.48 -9.36
CA LEU A 28 5.78 7.94 -8.91
C LEU A 28 6.61 7.37 -10.06
N ASN A 29 5.98 6.69 -11.01
CA ASN A 29 6.68 6.15 -12.18
C ASN A 29 7.23 7.28 -13.07
N ALA A 30 6.57 8.43 -13.14
CA ALA A 30 7.11 9.60 -13.83
C ALA A 30 8.34 10.20 -13.12
N ILE A 31 8.40 10.12 -11.79
CA ILE A 31 9.51 10.65 -10.98
C ILE A 31 10.69 9.67 -10.92
N ILE A 32 10.44 8.41 -10.58
CA ILE A 32 11.46 7.37 -10.40
C ILE A 32 11.95 6.85 -11.77
N GLY A 33 11.13 6.97 -12.81
CA GLY A 33 11.48 6.52 -14.16
C GLY A 33 11.73 5.01 -14.23
N ARG A 34 12.77 4.62 -14.99
CA ARG A 34 13.10 3.20 -15.25
C ARG A 34 13.58 2.44 -14.02
N ASP A 35 13.91 3.14 -12.95
CA ASP A 35 14.41 2.55 -11.72
C ASP A 35 13.26 2.00 -10.86
N GLY A 36 12.01 2.40 -11.13
CA GLY A 36 10.80 1.94 -10.44
C GLY A 36 10.30 0.58 -10.91
N PHE A 37 9.22 0.09 -10.29
CA PHE A 37 8.57 -1.18 -10.66
C PHE A 37 7.50 -1.02 -11.75
N GLY A 38 7.51 0.11 -12.47
CA GLY A 38 6.43 0.49 -13.37
C GLY A 38 5.14 0.90 -12.61
N PRO A 39 4.12 1.39 -13.31
CA PRO A 39 2.86 1.82 -12.69
C PRO A 39 2.10 0.66 -12.02
N PHE A 40 1.95 -0.48 -12.71
CA PHE A 40 1.19 -1.62 -12.18
C PHE A 40 1.90 -2.29 -11.00
N GLY A 41 3.21 -2.47 -11.06
CA GLY A 41 3.98 -3.07 -9.96
C GLY A 41 3.95 -2.20 -8.72
N THR A 42 4.17 -0.89 -8.88
CA THR A 42 4.09 0.08 -7.77
C THR A 42 2.70 0.15 -7.18
N MET A 43 1.64 0.10 -8.00
CA MET A 43 0.25 0.07 -7.55
C MET A 43 -0.06 -1.19 -6.72
N ALA A 44 0.39 -2.36 -7.16
CA ALA A 44 0.21 -3.61 -6.43
C ALA A 44 0.92 -3.57 -5.07
N VAL A 45 2.15 -3.03 -5.02
CA VAL A 45 2.92 -2.84 -3.79
C VAL A 45 2.22 -1.88 -2.83
N LEU A 46 1.74 -0.74 -3.32
CA LEU A 46 1.04 0.25 -2.50
C LEU A 46 -0.28 -0.30 -1.93
N THR A 47 -1.09 -0.93 -2.78
CA THR A 47 -2.37 -1.52 -2.36
C THR A 47 -2.15 -2.64 -1.37
N GLY A 48 -1.24 -3.57 -1.68
CA GLY A 48 -0.89 -4.69 -0.81
C GLY A 48 -0.30 -4.21 0.51
N GLY A 49 0.61 -3.24 0.48
CA GLY A 49 1.22 -2.65 1.66
C GLY A 49 0.23 -1.92 2.56
N PHE A 50 -0.76 -1.24 1.97
CA PHE A 50 -1.82 -0.56 2.71
C PHE A 50 -2.63 -1.54 3.57
N PHE A 51 -3.15 -2.60 2.94
CA PHE A 51 -3.93 -3.60 3.67
C PHE A 51 -3.08 -4.48 4.58
N ALA A 52 -1.85 -4.81 4.18
CA ALA A 52 -0.92 -5.58 5.00
C ALA A 52 -0.57 -4.84 6.30
N SER A 53 -0.37 -3.52 6.23
CA SER A 53 -0.10 -2.69 7.41
C SER A 53 -1.29 -2.63 8.37
N ILE A 54 -2.49 -2.39 7.84
CA ILE A 54 -3.72 -2.40 8.64
C ILE A 54 -3.91 -3.75 9.32
N TYR A 55 -3.66 -4.85 8.60
CA TYR A 55 -3.73 -6.19 9.15
C TYR A 55 -2.69 -6.42 10.25
N ALA A 56 -1.44 -6.00 10.03
CA ALA A 56 -0.36 -6.12 11.01
C ALA A 56 -0.68 -5.32 12.30
N VAL A 57 -1.08 -4.06 12.17
CA VAL A 57 -1.45 -3.21 13.32
C VAL A 57 -2.64 -3.81 14.06
N ASN A 58 -3.61 -4.37 13.35
CA ASN A 58 -4.73 -5.07 13.98
C ASN A 58 -4.29 -6.35 14.72
N ALA A 59 -3.31 -7.09 14.18
CA ALA A 59 -2.74 -8.28 14.82
C ALA A 59 -1.95 -7.94 16.10
N TYR A 60 -1.34 -6.75 16.17
CA TYR A 60 -0.71 -6.23 17.39
C TYR A 60 -1.71 -5.77 18.48
N GLY A 61 -3.01 -5.97 18.27
CA GLY A 61 -4.05 -5.66 19.26
C GLY A 61 -4.48 -4.18 19.28
N ILE A 62 -3.95 -3.35 18.37
CA ILE A 62 -4.41 -1.97 18.20
C ILE A 62 -5.69 -2.00 17.38
N SER A 63 -6.82 -1.80 18.07
CA SER A 63 -8.13 -1.73 17.42
C SER A 63 -8.30 -0.37 16.75
N LEU A 64 -7.99 -0.32 15.45
CA LEU A 64 -8.26 0.82 14.57
C LEU A 64 -9.77 1.00 14.43
N ARG A 65 -10.38 1.71 15.38
CA ARG A 65 -11.82 2.01 15.41
C ARG A 65 -12.19 3.14 14.47
N GLU A 66 -11.28 4.10 14.31
CA GLU A 66 -11.43 5.26 13.46
C GLU A 66 -10.92 4.96 12.04
N VAL A 67 -11.66 5.40 11.02
CA VAL A 67 -11.23 5.26 9.61
C VAL A 67 -9.95 6.06 9.35
N GLN A 68 -9.77 7.20 10.02
CA GLN A 68 -8.56 8.01 9.90
C GLN A 68 -7.32 7.27 10.38
N GLU A 69 -7.38 6.63 11.56
CA GLU A 69 -6.26 5.86 12.10
C GLU A 69 -5.88 4.70 11.15
N ALA A 70 -6.89 4.00 10.62
CA ALA A 70 -6.67 2.94 9.65
C ALA A 70 -6.02 3.46 8.35
N ALA A 71 -6.45 4.62 7.86
CA ALA A 71 -5.87 5.25 6.68
C ALA A 71 -4.40 5.66 6.92
N PHE A 72 -4.09 6.24 8.08
CA PHE A 72 -2.71 6.59 8.45
C PHE A 72 -1.80 5.37 8.60
N ALA A 73 -2.28 4.33 9.28
CA ALA A 73 -1.55 3.06 9.42
C ALA A 73 -1.32 2.39 8.06
N GLY A 74 -2.34 2.37 7.20
CA GLY A 74 -2.24 1.82 5.85
C GLY A 74 -1.25 2.58 4.97
N LEU A 75 -1.37 3.91 4.90
CA LEU A 75 -0.48 4.77 4.12
C LEU A 75 0.97 4.63 4.57
N SER A 76 1.23 4.75 5.87
CA SER A 76 2.59 4.63 6.41
C SER A 76 3.23 3.29 6.04
N GLY A 77 2.52 2.18 6.22
CA GLY A 77 3.05 0.86 5.87
C GLY A 77 3.24 0.66 4.37
N ALA A 78 2.34 1.17 3.52
CA ALA A 78 2.50 1.13 2.07
C ALA A 78 3.79 1.84 1.61
N PHE A 79 4.06 3.02 2.17
CA PHE A 79 5.28 3.77 1.88
C PHE A 79 6.54 3.09 2.39
N VAL A 80 6.51 2.55 3.62
CA VAL A 80 7.66 1.82 4.18
C VAL A 80 8.01 0.61 3.31
N ILE A 81 7.01 -0.17 2.88
CA ILE A 81 7.22 -1.33 2.01
C ILE A 81 7.76 -0.90 0.64
N LEU A 82 7.20 0.15 0.05
CA LEU A 82 7.68 0.67 -1.23
C LEU A 82 9.15 1.14 -1.12
N LEU A 83 9.48 1.90 -0.08
CA LEU A 83 10.83 2.39 0.16
C LEU A 83 11.82 1.24 0.35
N PHE A 84 11.43 0.24 1.15
CA PHE A 84 12.24 -0.97 1.34
C PHE A 84 12.50 -1.70 0.02
N LEU A 85 11.47 -1.92 -0.80
CA LEU A 85 11.62 -2.59 -2.10
C LEU A 85 12.47 -1.79 -3.09
N LEU A 86 12.33 -0.46 -3.10
CA LEU A 86 13.17 0.41 -3.93
C LEU A 86 14.64 0.38 -3.48
N LEU A 87 14.90 0.39 -2.18
CA LEU A 87 16.26 0.23 -1.65
C LEU A 87 16.84 -1.14 -2.03
N VAL A 88 16.10 -2.22 -1.83
CA VAL A 88 16.55 -3.57 -2.20
C VAL A 88 16.85 -3.65 -3.70
N LYS A 89 15.97 -3.15 -4.55
CA LYS A 89 16.21 -3.12 -6.00
C LYS A 89 17.42 -2.26 -6.36
N GLY A 90 17.59 -1.12 -5.69
CA GLY A 90 18.73 -0.23 -5.87
C GLY A 90 20.06 -0.89 -5.49
N VAL A 91 20.10 -1.64 -4.38
CA VAL A 91 21.26 -2.42 -3.95
C VAL A 91 21.56 -3.53 -4.95
N ILE A 92 20.56 -4.34 -5.33
CA ILE A 92 20.74 -5.45 -6.30
C ILE A 92 21.30 -4.95 -7.62
N ARG A 93 20.87 -3.78 -8.11
CA ARG A 93 21.39 -3.23 -9.37
C ARG A 93 22.83 -2.71 -9.28
N ARG A 94 23.31 -2.41 -8.08
CA ARG A 94 24.68 -1.92 -7.86
C ARG A 94 25.69 -3.05 -7.64
N ILE A 95 25.23 -4.26 -7.29
CA ILE A 95 26.05 -5.47 -7.20
C ILE A 95 26.16 -6.07 -8.60
#